data_AF-A0A7S4M7Q3-F1
#
_entry.id   AF-A0A7S4M7Q3-F1
#
_cell.length_a   1.000
_cell.length_b   1.000
_cell.length_c   1.000
_cell.angle_alpha   90.00
_cell.angle_beta   90.00
_cell.angle_gamma   90.00
#
_symmetry.space_group_name_H-M   'P 1'
#
loop_
_entity.id
_entity.type
_entity.pdbx_description
1 polymer ?
#
loop_
_entity_poly.entity_id
_entity_poly.type
_entity_poly.pdbx_seq_one_letter_code
_entity_poly.pdbx_strand_id
1 'polypeptide(L)'
;MLLLLFSLLALLSGQRRVGGGTTADFWLLRFPFQIHTGWICAASAVNVNVVLVGVSANANLQLFAAVVSLLLLFGTALFLLCRKSKNGELNIVLPLVLAWAFGGVWAELENPKQLIQDNFNSQTIDSLKVCAAIACIVVLLAIGVRTILLCVRKDDRRDEGVNNGDNLFDDPEGSLRGPASLEPESSLV
;
A
#
# COMPACT_ATOMS: atom_id res chain seq x y z
N MET A 1 -12.60 -17.02 5.32
CA MET A 1 -11.51 -16.03 5.12
C MET A 1 -11.79 -15.03 4.01
N LEU A 2 -12.19 -15.47 2.81
CA LEU A 2 -12.47 -14.56 1.68
C LEU A 2 -13.57 -13.51 1.97
N LEU A 3 -14.64 -13.88 2.68
CA LEU A 3 -15.68 -12.92 3.10
C LEU A 3 -15.14 -11.85 4.07
N LEU A 4 -14.23 -12.23 4.96
CA LEU A 4 -13.55 -11.30 5.87
C LEU A 4 -12.60 -10.37 5.10
N LEU A 5 -11.89 -10.90 4.10
CA LEU A 5 -11.04 -10.11 3.21
C LEU A 5 -11.86 -9.06 2.46
N PHE A 6 -13.00 -9.45 1.86
CA PHE A 6 -13.89 -8.50 1.18
C PHE A 6 -14.43 -7.43 2.12
N SER A 7 -14.87 -7.82 3.32
CA SER A 7 -15.33 -6.88 4.35
C SER A 7 -14.23 -5.88 4.74
N LEU A 8 -12.99 -6.34 4.93
CA LEU A 8 -11.86 -5.48 5.29
C LEU A 8 -11.43 -4.57 4.14
N LEU A 9 -11.43 -5.06 2.91
CA LEU A 9 -11.16 -4.24 1.73
C LEU A 9 -12.22 -3.14 1.54
N ALA A 10 -13.50 -3.46 1.80
CA ALA A 10 -14.58 -2.49 1.79
C ALA A 10 -14.39 -1.42 2.89
N LEU A 11 -14.04 -1.85 4.11
CA LEU A 11 -13.76 -0.95 5.23
C LEU A 11 -12.55 -0.04 4.98
N LEU A 12 -11.44 -0.58 4.47
CA LEU A 12 -10.27 0.22 4.10
C LEU A 12 -10.57 1.20 2.96
N SER A 13 -11.40 0.78 2.00
CA SER A 13 -11.84 1.65 0.91
C SER A 13 -12.71 2.80 1.43
N GLY A 14 -13.54 2.54 2.45
CA GLY A 14 -14.31 3.55 3.18
C GLY A 14 -13.43 4.49 4.02
N GLN A 15 -12.51 3.95 4.82
CA GLN A 15 -11.58 4.75 5.64
C GLN A 15 -10.69 5.68 4.81
N ARG A 16 -10.30 5.27 3.61
CA ARG A 16 -9.52 6.13 2.68
C ARG A 16 -10.31 7.33 2.17
N ARG A 17 -11.64 7.32 2.25
CA ARG A 17 -12.49 8.48 1.87
C ARG A 17 -12.59 9.49 3.00
N VAL A 18 -12.45 9.05 4.25
CA VAL A 18 -12.41 9.91 5.44
C VAL A 18 -10.95 10.31 5.71
N GLY A 19 -10.40 11.13 4.83
CA GLY A 19 -9.04 11.68 4.96
C GLY A 19 -8.98 12.80 6.00
N GLY A 20 -7.83 12.98 6.67
CA GLY A 20 -7.58 14.12 7.58
C GLY A 20 -7.35 13.80 9.06
N GLY A 21 -6.83 12.62 9.41
CA GLY A 21 -6.54 12.26 10.80
C GLY A 21 -5.18 12.74 11.31
N THR A 22 -5.09 12.96 12.62
CA THR A 22 -3.84 13.22 13.35
C THR A 22 -2.90 12.00 13.32
N THR A 23 -1.63 12.16 13.70
CA THR A 23 -0.68 11.04 13.81
C THR A 23 -1.18 9.96 14.78
N ALA A 24 -1.92 10.35 15.83
CA ALA A 24 -2.55 9.42 16.76
C ALA A 24 -3.61 8.55 16.06
N ASP A 25 -4.44 9.14 15.20
CA ASP A 25 -5.46 8.40 14.43
C ASP A 25 -4.81 7.36 13.50
N PHE A 26 -3.64 7.65 12.95
CA PHE A 26 -2.90 6.67 12.15
C PHE A 26 -2.47 5.46 12.98
N TRP A 27 -1.79 5.68 14.11
CA TRP A 27 -1.25 4.60 14.92
C TRP A 27 -2.33 3.76 15.60
N LEU A 28 -3.39 4.40 16.07
CA LEU A 28 -4.40 3.75 16.90
C LEU A 28 -5.51 3.09 16.07
N LEU A 29 -5.90 3.72 14.96
CA LEU A 29 -6.96 3.20 14.09
C LEU A 29 -6.38 2.57 12.84
N ARG A 30 -5.61 3.29 12.02
CA ARG A 30 -5.27 2.81 10.66
C ARG A 30 -4.24 1.69 10.64
N PHE A 31 -3.18 1.80 11.44
CA PHE A 31 -2.07 0.85 11.47
C PHE A 31 -2.49 -0.59 11.79
N PRO A 32 -3.22 -0.90 12.90
CA PRO A 32 -3.62 -2.27 13.20
C PRO A 32 -4.52 -2.87 12.11
N PHE A 33 -5.48 -2.10 11.56
CA PHE A 33 -6.32 -2.59 10.46
C PHE A 33 -5.53 -2.87 9.19
N GLN A 34 -4.50 -2.09 8.88
CA GLN A 34 -3.62 -2.33 7.73
C GLN A 34 -2.80 -3.61 7.90
N ILE A 35 -2.23 -3.84 9.09
CA ILE A 35 -1.53 -5.10 9.40
C ILE A 35 -2.48 -6.29 9.27
N HIS A 36 -3.64 -6.24 9.93
CA HIS A 36 -4.61 -7.33 9.87
C HIS A 36 -5.08 -7.61 8.45
N THR A 37 -5.27 -6.59 7.62
CA THR A 37 -5.62 -6.78 6.21
C THR A 37 -4.51 -7.52 5.46
N GLY A 38 -3.24 -7.12 5.65
CA GLY A 38 -2.11 -7.82 5.04
C GLY A 38 -2.04 -9.28 5.46
N TRP A 39 -2.21 -9.57 6.76
CA TRP A 39 -2.24 -10.92 7.31
C TRP A 39 -3.38 -11.76 6.73
N ILE A 40 -4.59 -11.20 6.68
CA ILE A 40 -5.77 -11.90 6.13
C ILE A 40 -5.63 -12.11 4.63
N CYS A 41 -4.96 -11.22 3.90
CA CYS A 41 -4.66 -11.39 2.48
C CYS A 41 -3.71 -12.60 2.27
N ALA A 42 -2.61 -12.66 3.01
CA ALA A 42 -1.68 -13.79 2.97
C ALA A 42 -2.35 -15.11 3.40
N ALA A 43 -3.09 -15.09 4.53
CA ALA A 43 -3.81 -16.25 5.02
C ALA A 43 -4.89 -16.72 4.04
N SER A 44 -5.55 -15.81 3.31
CA SER A 44 -6.54 -16.19 2.29
C SER A 44 -5.89 -16.92 1.13
N ALA A 45 -4.74 -16.44 0.64
CA ALA A 45 -3.97 -17.12 -0.39
C ALA A 45 -3.52 -18.52 0.05
N VAL A 46 -2.98 -18.65 1.27
CA VAL A 46 -2.60 -19.96 1.82
C VAL A 46 -3.81 -20.89 1.95
N ASN A 47 -4.93 -20.42 2.49
CA ASN A 47 -6.12 -21.25 2.69
C ASN A 47 -6.72 -21.77 1.38
N VAL A 48 -6.66 -21.00 0.28
CA VAL A 48 -7.07 -21.50 -1.05
C VAL A 48 -6.23 -22.73 -1.45
N ASN A 49 -4.92 -22.68 -1.21
CA ASN A 49 -4.03 -23.80 -1.49
C ASN A 49 -4.28 -24.98 -0.54
N VAL A 50 -4.52 -24.73 0.75
CA VAL A 50 -4.85 -25.78 1.73
C VAL A 50 -6.14 -26.51 1.35
N VAL A 51 -7.17 -25.81 0.88
CA VAL A 51 -8.41 -26.44 0.43
C VAL A 51 -8.17 -27.38 -0.75
N LEU A 52 -7.32 -26.99 -1.71
CA LEU A 52 -6.97 -27.86 -2.85
C LEU A 52 -6.24 -29.13 -2.41
N VAL A 53 -5.33 -29.03 -1.43
CA VAL A 53 -4.69 -30.20 -0.82
C VAL A 53 -5.73 -31.07 -0.10
N GLY A 54 -6.66 -30.46 0.63
CA GLY A 54 -7.68 -31.16 1.41
C GLY A 54 -8.71 -31.93 0.57
N VAL A 55 -8.97 -31.50 -0.67
CA VAL A 55 -9.81 -32.24 -1.63
C VAL A 55 -9.00 -33.19 -2.52
N SER A 56 -7.72 -33.41 -2.21
CA SER A 56 -6.80 -34.24 -2.98
C SER A 56 -6.74 -33.88 -4.47
N ALA A 57 -6.76 -32.58 -4.78
CA ALA A 57 -6.63 -32.09 -6.14
C ALA A 57 -5.32 -32.55 -6.78
N ASN A 58 -5.28 -32.70 -8.11
CA ASN A 58 -4.07 -33.05 -8.85
C ASN A 58 -2.92 -32.06 -8.55
N ALA A 59 -1.69 -32.56 -8.41
CA ALA A 59 -0.48 -31.76 -8.21
C ALA A 59 -0.35 -30.59 -9.20
N ASN A 60 -0.70 -30.78 -10.47
CA ASN A 60 -0.69 -29.70 -11.47
C ASN A 60 -1.63 -28.54 -11.11
N LEU A 61 -2.81 -28.86 -10.57
CA LEU A 61 -3.78 -27.85 -10.15
C LEU A 61 -3.33 -27.14 -8.88
N GLN A 62 -2.73 -27.88 -7.93
CA GLN A 62 -2.14 -27.30 -6.72
C GLN A 62 -1.00 -26.33 -7.06
N LEU A 63 -0.10 -26.73 -7.96
CA LEU A 63 1.00 -25.88 -8.43
C LEU A 63 0.49 -24.62 -9.12
N PHE A 64 -0.49 -24.78 -10.02
CA PHE A 64 -1.11 -23.65 -10.70
C PHE A 64 -1.73 -22.66 -9.71
N ALA A 65 -2.48 -23.16 -8.73
CA ALA A 65 -3.07 -22.31 -7.69
C ALA A 65 -2.02 -21.62 -6.83
N ALA A 66 -0.90 -22.28 -6.52
CA ALA A 66 0.21 -21.69 -5.77
C ALA A 66 0.85 -20.54 -6.53
N VAL A 67 1.15 -20.74 -7.83
CA VAL A 67 1.71 -19.70 -8.70
C VAL A 67 0.75 -18.52 -8.84
N VAL A 68 -0.53 -18.78 -9.13
CA VAL A 68 -1.55 -17.72 -9.24
C VAL A 68 -1.68 -16.95 -7.92
N SER A 69 -1.67 -17.64 -6.78
CA SER A 69 -1.73 -17.01 -5.46
C SER A 69 -0.55 -16.08 -5.22
N LEU A 70 0.68 -16.52 -5.54
CA LEU A 70 1.89 -15.71 -5.43
C LEU A 70 1.81 -14.46 -6.33
N LEU A 71 1.37 -14.63 -7.58
CA LEU A 71 1.22 -13.51 -8.52
C LEU A 71 0.16 -12.51 -8.07
N LEU A 72 -0.96 -12.97 -7.51
CA LEU A 72 -2.01 -12.09 -6.98
C LEU A 72 -1.53 -11.30 -5.76
N LEU A 73 -0.81 -11.93 -4.84
CA LEU A 73 -0.20 -11.22 -3.70
C LEU A 73 0.82 -10.20 -4.18
N PHE A 74 1.66 -10.56 -5.15
CA PHE A 74 2.73 -9.71 -5.67
C PHE A 74 2.14 -8.51 -6.43
N GLY A 75 1.19 -8.78 -7.33
CA GLY A 75 0.42 -7.76 -8.03
C GLY A 75 -0.32 -6.84 -7.08
N THR A 76 -0.89 -7.36 -5.98
CA THR A 76 -1.55 -6.54 -4.96
C THR A 76 -0.57 -5.62 -4.25
N ALA A 77 0.61 -6.13 -3.87
CA ALA A 77 1.67 -5.34 -3.25
C ALA A 77 2.11 -4.20 -4.19
N LEU A 78 2.44 -4.52 -5.44
CA LEU A 78 2.85 -3.53 -6.44
C LEU A 78 1.74 -2.55 -6.78
N PHE A 79 0.50 -3.02 -6.94
CA PHE A 79 -0.64 -2.15 -7.23
C PHE A 79 -0.83 -1.09 -6.13
N LEU A 80 -0.76 -1.51 -4.86
CA LEU A 80 -0.82 -0.58 -3.73
C LEU A 80 0.38 0.38 -3.69
N LEU A 81 1.56 -0.09 -4.09
CA LEU A 81 2.77 0.71 -4.25
C LEU A 81 2.79 1.60 -5.48
N CYS A 82 1.97 1.37 -6.49
CA CYS A 82 1.92 2.20 -7.70
C CYS A 82 0.77 3.20 -7.64
N ARG A 83 -0.28 2.90 -6.87
CA ARG A 83 -1.44 3.79 -6.73
C ARG A 83 -1.00 5.14 -6.16
N LYS A 84 -1.23 6.23 -6.92
CA LYS A 84 -0.95 7.59 -6.46
C LYS A 84 -1.81 7.88 -5.22
N SER A 85 -1.16 8.26 -4.13
CA SER A 85 -1.87 8.71 -2.93
C SER A 85 -2.24 10.17 -3.12
N LYS A 86 -3.55 10.49 -3.15
CA LYS A 86 -4.03 11.87 -3.32
C LYS A 86 -3.56 12.79 -2.19
N ASN A 87 -3.29 12.24 -1.01
CA ASN A 87 -2.95 13.00 0.20
C ASN A 87 -1.49 12.82 0.63
N GLY A 88 -0.63 12.21 -0.20
CA GLY A 88 0.74 11.88 0.19
C GLY A 88 0.87 10.78 1.25
N GLU A 89 -0.25 10.22 1.75
CA GLU A 89 -0.24 9.14 2.73
C GLU A 89 0.34 7.85 2.12
N LEU A 90 1.38 7.31 2.76
CA LEU A 90 2.08 6.10 2.36
C LEU A 90 1.43 4.88 3.00
N ASN A 91 0.77 4.05 2.18
CA ASN A 91 0.29 2.74 2.62
C ASN A 91 1.42 1.70 2.45
N ILE A 92 2.51 1.85 3.20
CA ILE A 92 3.66 0.92 3.16
C ILE A 92 3.37 -0.36 3.94
N VAL A 93 2.57 -0.25 4.99
CA VAL A 93 2.36 -1.32 5.99
C VAL A 93 1.87 -2.61 5.33
N LEU A 94 0.85 -2.53 4.47
CA LEU A 94 0.28 -3.72 3.83
C LEU A 94 1.27 -4.40 2.87
N PRO A 95 1.91 -3.70 1.92
CA PRO A 95 3.00 -4.26 1.12
C PRO A 95 4.16 -4.83 1.93
N LEU A 96 4.53 -4.21 3.05
CA LEU A 96 5.58 -4.70 3.94
C LEU A 96 5.18 -6.04 4.58
N VAL A 97 3.93 -6.17 5.02
CA VAL A 97 3.39 -7.45 5.51
C VAL A 97 3.37 -8.51 4.40
N LEU A 98 3.06 -8.14 3.16
CA LEU A 98 3.14 -9.07 2.03
C LEU A 98 4.58 -9.48 1.70
N ALA A 99 5.55 -8.57 1.80
CA ALA A 99 6.98 -8.90 1.69
C ALA A 99 7.39 -9.92 2.77
N TRP A 100 6.97 -9.71 4.02
CA TRP A 100 7.19 -10.67 5.09
C TRP A 100 6.56 -12.04 4.78
N ALA A 101 5.33 -12.06 4.23
CA ALA A 101 4.67 -13.30 3.83
C ALA A 101 5.45 -14.05 2.73
N PHE A 102 6.00 -13.35 1.73
CA PHE A 102 6.89 -13.96 0.73
C PHE A 102 8.14 -14.55 1.35
N GLY A 103 8.74 -13.86 2.34
CA GLY A 103 9.86 -14.39 3.13
C GLY A 103 9.49 -15.68 3.87
N GLY A 104 8.28 -15.75 4.44
CA GLY A 104 7.75 -16.96 5.07
C GLY A 104 7.60 -18.13 4.09
N VAL A 105 7.10 -17.87 2.87
CA VAL A 105 7.03 -18.90 1.82
C VAL A 105 8.43 -19.41 1.44
N TRP A 106 9.38 -18.50 1.26
CA TRP A 106 10.77 -18.87 0.99
C TRP A 106 11.36 -19.75 2.11
N ALA A 107 11.16 -19.35 3.37
CA ALA A 107 11.65 -20.10 4.53
C ALA A 107 11.04 -21.50 4.65
N GLU A 108 9.75 -21.64 4.36
CA GLU A 108 9.06 -22.95 4.36
C GLU A 108 9.55 -23.85 3.23
N LEU A 109 9.87 -23.29 2.06
CA LEU A 109 10.37 -24.04 0.91
C LEU A 109 11.87 -24.38 1.01
N GLU A 110 12.61 -23.74 1.91
CA GLU A 110 14.01 -24.11 2.19
C GLU A 110 14.11 -25.47 2.89
N ASN A 111 13.13 -25.79 3.75
CA ASN A 111 12.99 -27.10 4.39
C ASN A 111 11.59 -27.67 4.14
N PRO A 112 11.29 -28.11 2.90
CA PRO A 112 9.94 -28.47 2.51
C PRO A 112 9.48 -29.71 3.29
N LYS A 113 8.23 -29.68 3.78
CA LYS A 113 7.60 -30.85 4.42
C LYS A 113 7.56 -32.05 3.48
N GLN A 114 7.59 -33.26 4.04
CA GLN A 114 7.52 -34.53 3.29
C GLN A 114 6.40 -34.55 2.25
N LEU A 115 5.20 -34.08 2.63
CA LEU A 115 4.04 -34.02 1.75
C LEU A 115 4.28 -33.16 0.49
N ILE A 116 5.10 -32.12 0.55
CA ILE A 116 5.47 -31.31 -0.63
C ILE A 116 6.49 -32.07 -1.47
N GLN A 117 7.48 -32.71 -0.85
CA GLN A 117 8.50 -33.49 -1.54
C GLN A 117 7.91 -34.71 -2.29
N ASP A 118 6.88 -35.33 -1.72
CA ASP A 118 6.23 -36.50 -2.32
C ASP A 118 5.36 -36.11 -3.54
N ASN A 119 4.86 -34.86 -3.59
CA ASN A 119 3.94 -34.40 -4.63
C ASN A 119 4.62 -33.57 -5.74
N PHE A 120 5.76 -32.96 -5.48
CA PHE A 120 6.43 -32.06 -6.40
C PHE A 120 7.91 -32.42 -6.57
N ASN A 121 8.41 -32.28 -7.80
CA ASN A 121 9.83 -32.48 -8.06
C ASN A 121 10.66 -31.37 -7.37
N SER A 122 11.93 -31.66 -7.09
CA SER A 122 12.85 -30.70 -6.47
C SER A 122 13.01 -29.42 -7.28
N GLN A 123 13.04 -29.52 -8.61
CA GLN A 123 13.17 -28.37 -9.50
C GLN A 123 12.01 -27.36 -9.38
N THR A 124 10.77 -27.83 -9.23
CA THR A 124 9.57 -27.00 -9.04
C THR A 124 9.60 -26.32 -7.68
N ILE A 125 10.00 -27.04 -6.63
CA ILE A 125 10.15 -26.49 -5.28
C ILE A 125 11.21 -25.38 -5.29
N ASP A 126 12.37 -25.63 -5.88
CA ASP A 126 13.45 -24.64 -5.99
C ASP A 126 13.03 -23.42 -6.82
N SER A 127 12.30 -23.63 -7.91
CA SER A 127 11.79 -22.54 -8.75
C SER A 127 10.82 -21.65 -7.97
N LEU A 128 9.88 -22.25 -7.23
CA LEU A 128 8.94 -21.50 -6.39
C LEU A 128 9.66 -20.76 -5.26
N LYS A 129 10.66 -21.40 -4.65
CA LYS A 129 11.49 -20.79 -3.61
C LYS A 129 12.20 -19.54 -4.10
N VAL A 130 12.85 -19.62 -5.26
CA VAL A 130 13.54 -18.47 -5.89
C VAL A 130 12.53 -17.38 -6.25
N CYS A 131 11.38 -17.73 -6.83
CA CYS A 131 10.32 -16.76 -7.14
C CYS A 131 9.82 -16.01 -5.90
N ALA A 132 9.61 -16.71 -4.78
CA ALA A 132 9.20 -16.10 -3.52
C ALA A 132 10.26 -15.14 -2.97
N ALA A 133 11.54 -15.53 -3.02
CA ALA A 133 12.66 -14.67 -2.61
C ALA A 133 12.75 -13.40 -3.47
N ILE A 134 12.67 -13.54 -4.80
CA ILE A 134 12.68 -12.40 -5.73
C ILE A 134 11.49 -11.49 -5.46
N ALA A 135 10.28 -12.04 -5.30
CA ALA A 135 9.09 -11.24 -4.99
C ALA A 135 9.26 -10.43 -3.70
N CYS A 136 9.81 -11.06 -2.64
CA CYS A 136 10.13 -10.38 -1.39
C CYS A 136 11.09 -9.19 -1.61
N ILE A 137 12.23 -9.44 -2.25
CA ILE A 137 13.26 -8.43 -2.51
C ILE A 137 12.70 -7.28 -3.36
N VAL A 138 12.00 -7.59 -4.45
CA VAL A 138 11.42 -6.57 -5.35
C VAL A 138 10.41 -5.70 -4.62
N VAL A 139 9.54 -6.29 -3.79
CA VAL A 139 8.58 -5.50 -3.00
C VAL A 139 9.30 -4.60 -2.01
N LEU A 140 10.33 -5.09 -1.30
CA LEU A 140 11.12 -4.29 -0.37
C LEU A 140 11.86 -3.13 -1.07
N LEU A 141 12.47 -3.39 -2.22
CA LEU A 141 13.12 -2.36 -3.04
C LEU A 141 12.12 -1.31 -3.51
N ALA A 142 10.95 -1.75 -3.99
CA ALA A 142 9.90 -0.84 -4.42
C ALA A 142 9.38 0.04 -3.26
N ILE A 143 9.30 -0.52 -2.04
CA ILE A 143 8.98 0.25 -0.82
C ILE A 143 10.06 1.30 -0.56
N GLY A 144 11.34 0.91 -0.61
CA GLY A 144 12.48 1.81 -0.41
C GLY A 144 12.49 2.96 -1.41
N VAL A 145 12.43 2.65 -2.71
CA VAL A 145 12.39 3.64 -3.80
C VAL A 145 11.23 4.61 -3.60
N ARG A 146 10.02 4.11 -3.32
CA ARG A 146 8.85 4.98 -3.14
C ARG A 146 8.96 5.86 -1.89
N THR A 147 9.57 5.36 -0.82
CA THR A 147 9.81 6.14 0.40
C THR A 147 10.80 7.27 0.12
N ILE A 148 11.91 6.98 -0.55
CA ILE A 148 12.92 7.97 -0.97
C ILE A 148 12.29 9.05 -1.85
N LEU A 149 11.54 8.66 -2.89
CA LEU A 149 10.86 9.61 -3.79
C LEU A 149 9.89 10.55 -3.06
N LEU A 150 9.29 10.10 -1.96
CA LEU A 150 8.38 10.91 -1.16
C LEU A 150 9.11 11.81 -0.16
N CYS A 151 10.24 11.37 0.37
CA CYS A 151 11.14 12.21 1.17
C CYS A 151 11.68 13.37 0.34
N VAL A 152 12.20 13.10 -0.88
CA VAL A 152 12.73 14.14 -1.79
C VAL A 152 11.65 15.17 -2.13
N ARG A 153 10.44 14.73 -2.50
CA ARG A 153 9.31 15.63 -2.82
C ARG A 153 8.79 16.47 -1.64
N LYS A 154 9.10 16.07 -0.41
CA LYS A 154 8.70 16.83 0.79
C LYS A 154 9.67 17.98 1.04
N ASP A 155 10.94 17.78 0.73
CA ASP A 155 12.00 18.79 0.86
C ASP A 155 11.75 19.95 -0.11
N ASP A 156 11.51 19.65 -1.40
CA ASP A 156 11.20 20.68 -2.42
C ASP A 156 10.04 21.62 -2.01
N ARG A 157 8.99 21.06 -1.40
CA ARG A 157 7.83 21.86 -0.95
C ARG A 157 8.10 22.70 0.29
N ARG A 158 9.10 22.36 1.09
CA ARG A 158 9.48 23.14 2.26
C ARG A 158 10.19 24.42 1.82
N ASP A 159 11.05 24.31 0.81
CA ASP A 159 11.84 25.43 0.29
C ASP A 159 10.96 26.46 -0.44
N GLU A 160 9.96 26.01 -1.22
CA GLU A 160 8.97 26.92 -1.84
C GLU A 160 8.13 27.69 -0.81
N GLY A 161 7.80 27.06 0.32
CA GLY A 161 7.01 27.70 1.38
C GLY A 161 7.77 28.79 2.15
N VAL A 162 9.07 28.59 2.38
CA VAL A 162 9.93 29.58 3.05
C VAL A 162 10.09 30.82 2.15
N ASN A 163 10.37 30.63 0.86
CA ASN A 163 10.61 31.73 -0.07
C ASN A 163 9.37 32.63 -0.30
N ASN A 164 8.16 32.10 -0.16
CA ASN A 164 6.93 32.89 -0.23
C ASN A 164 6.59 33.63 1.07
N GLY A 165 7.08 33.16 2.23
CA GLY A 165 6.85 33.80 3.52
C GLY A 165 7.63 35.10 3.70
N ASP A 166 8.84 35.15 3.17
CA ASP A 166 9.73 36.31 3.32
C ASP A 166 9.26 37.52 2.48
N ASN A 167 8.53 37.29 1.39
CA ASN A 167 7.96 38.36 0.55
C ASN A 167 6.73 39.07 1.17
N LEU A 168 6.21 38.60 2.31
CA LEU A 168 4.99 39.18 2.93
C LEU A 168 5.31 40.25 3.99
N PHE A 169 6.57 40.45 4.37
CA PHE A 169 6.96 41.41 5.41
C PHE A 169 7.64 42.69 4.89
N ASP A 170 7.88 42.79 3.57
CA ASP A 170 8.54 43.92 2.92
C ASP A 170 7.57 44.91 2.23
N ASP A 171 6.35 45.06 2.77
CA ASP A 171 5.43 46.13 2.34
C ASP A 171 5.21 47.17 3.48
N PRO A 172 6.20 48.03 3.79
CA PRO A 172 6.05 49.10 4.77
C PRO A 172 5.25 50.31 4.26
N GLU A 173 4.78 50.30 3.02
CA GLU A 173 3.97 51.41 2.49
C GLU A 173 2.48 51.07 2.50
N GLY A 174 1.89 51.31 3.68
CA GLY A 174 0.49 51.69 3.81
C GLY A 174 0.19 52.90 2.92
N SER A 175 -0.06 52.64 1.63
CA SER A 175 -0.60 53.59 0.69
C SER A 175 -2.06 53.84 1.05
N LEU A 176 -2.25 54.99 1.67
CA LEU A 176 -3.49 55.68 1.94
C LEU A 176 -4.38 55.76 0.68
N ARG A 177 -5.11 54.70 0.36
CA ARG A 177 -6.27 54.81 -0.54
C ARG A 177 -7.47 55.25 0.28
N GLY A 178 -7.66 56.57 0.28
CA GLY A 178 -8.82 57.24 0.84
C GLY A 178 -10.15 56.78 0.21
N PRO A 179 -11.27 57.05 0.88
CA PRO A 179 -12.60 56.69 0.41
C PRO A 179 -12.99 57.54 -0.80
N ALA A 180 -12.94 56.94 -1.99
CA ALA A 180 -13.55 57.52 -3.18
C ALA A 180 -15.08 57.38 -3.08
N SER A 181 -15.69 58.48 -2.64
CA SER A 181 -16.93 59.08 -3.15
C SER A 181 -18.08 58.13 -3.57
N LEU A 182 -19.14 58.25 -2.78
CA LEU A 182 -20.53 57.99 -3.13
C LEU A 182 -20.90 58.60 -4.50
N GLU A 183 -21.49 57.81 -5.39
CA GLU A 183 -22.42 58.31 -6.40
C GLU A 183 -23.78 57.64 -6.22
N PRO A 184 -24.85 58.42 -5.97
CA PRO A 184 -26.23 57.97 -6.12
C PRO A 184 -26.75 58.44 -7.49
N GLU A 185 -26.86 57.52 -8.45
CA GLU A 185 -27.67 57.78 -9.66
C GLU A 185 -29.00 57.03 -9.54
N SER A 186 -29.97 57.77 -9.02
CA SER A 186 -31.37 57.61 -9.34
C SER A 186 -31.60 57.84 -10.83
N SER A 187 -32.36 56.99 -11.52
CA SER A 187 -33.55 57.38 -12.32
C SER A 187 -33.98 56.32 -13.35
N LEU A 188 -35.30 56.04 -13.36
CA LEU A 188 -36.18 55.80 -14.54
C LEU A 188 -35.87 54.55 -15.39
N VAL A 189 -36.75 53.56 -15.60
CA VAL A 189 -38.23 53.47 -15.73
C VAL A 189 -38.66 52.07 -15.34
#